data_AF-A0A6M5YKP5-F1
#
_entry.id   AF-A0A6M5YKP5-F1
#
_cell.length_a   1.000
_cell.length_b   1.000
_cell.length_c   1.000
_cell.angle_alpha   90.00
_cell.angle_beta   90.00
_cell.angle_gamma   90.00
#
_symmetry.space_group_name_H-M   'P 1'
#
loop_
_entity.id
_entity.type
_entity.pdbx_description
1 polymer ?
#
loop_
_entity_poly.entity_id
_entity_poly.type
_entity_poly.pdbx_seq_one_letter_code
_entity_poly.pdbx_strand_id
1 'polypeptide(L)'
;MTSPDDPLEALAQLVVRLRAAAAAERAAVVDRLLPLLGNARIPIGLRLAATARAVDALPDTARTVRPIVRAITAGLSPVRAIERLRHLQHLTERGHALDALVAVRERKVKMGCPRCGVRLARADMAKHLWHQHGLALVDGKTRGRPGAIKALHREYAATGDPALIDRAVDVGGEAAVRKWAAETASDEEALPLCAAARDRGVSLCPVCFADVPLVVPALPPVLAVAHSRLAGDGLVATAPGAFPPRVAATVVAAAVLFTVTVFAHVALGFVFAILAYFVTLVARIVRGPMDTGAVDAAWRKLAPRSADQRDAARFLTRLCRTSVGRGDAMERANVLQRVIARAQDNPAEQQLLAAALALQMDDAGRLGRDRAAGIADLVAPVFRGEQPAAFAEYVLATYLSGPHDAGERVRLRVLLYRAAFDAGLAPRAVIDLCAAAEHVAEAMQFPPPHVAQLFGVWTDGRKARPWAQVGDAQTVFDLAAGAPATAARLLVNAPGLLLVCGTPPEIERELGPVLVTTTGVSLGGAVTLDPDADVSVTEDDRALIFGKHRFRLDRGVPEGFLAELKAWLQFRAEVLARYPEQYLSAGGRSPARLIAPFVARCSACGAACVPVVGAVARPHGRSG
;
A
#
# COMPACT_ATOMS: atom_id res chain seq x y z
N MET A 1 45.31 -55.12 -35.88
CA MET A 1 46.66 -54.91 -35.32
C MET A 1 46.89 -53.42 -35.35
N THR A 2 46.85 -52.76 -34.18
CA THR A 2 47.10 -51.32 -34.09
C THR A 2 48.51 -51.02 -34.59
N SER A 3 48.64 -49.94 -35.36
CA SER A 3 49.94 -49.48 -35.83
C SER A 3 50.79 -49.18 -34.60
N PRO A 4 52.01 -49.73 -34.46
CA PRO A 4 52.90 -49.48 -33.32
C PRO A 4 53.27 -47.99 -33.12
N ASP A 5 52.81 -47.12 -34.03
CA ASP A 5 52.99 -45.67 -33.99
C ASP A 5 51.70 -44.88 -33.66
N ASP A 6 50.64 -45.49 -33.11
CA ASP A 6 49.45 -44.72 -32.69
C ASP A 6 49.77 -43.82 -31.47
N PRO A 7 49.80 -42.48 -31.64
CA PRO A 7 50.13 -41.56 -30.55
C PRO A 7 49.10 -41.58 -29.41
N LEU A 8 47.86 -42.00 -29.68
CA LEU A 8 46.82 -42.12 -28.67
C LEU A 8 47.09 -43.30 -27.75
N GLU A 9 47.42 -44.46 -28.32
CA GLU A 9 47.77 -45.67 -27.57
C GLU A 9 49.03 -45.44 -26.74
N ALA A 10 50.05 -44.80 -27.32
CA ALA A 10 51.27 -44.41 -26.61
C ALA A 10 50.99 -43.46 -25.42
N LEU A 11 50.07 -42.49 -25.59
CA LEU A 11 49.68 -41.58 -24.51
C LEU A 11 48.99 -42.34 -23.37
N ALA A 12 48.06 -43.26 -23.71
CA ALA A 12 47.35 -44.06 -22.72
C ALA A 12 48.31 -44.96 -21.93
N GLN A 13 49.23 -45.66 -22.60
CA GLN A 13 50.23 -46.53 -21.96
C GLN A 13 51.14 -45.74 -21.01
N LEU A 14 51.60 -44.55 -21.41
CA LEU A 14 52.45 -43.71 -20.56
C LEU A 14 51.69 -43.12 -19.37
N VAL A 15 50.40 -42.78 -19.50
CA VAL A 15 49.57 -42.34 -18.37
C VAL A 15 49.38 -43.47 -17.35
N VAL A 16 49.16 -44.71 -17.80
CA VAL A 16 49.09 -45.88 -16.92
C VAL A 16 50.43 -46.11 -16.22
N ARG A 17 51.54 -46.06 -16.96
CA ARG A 17 52.89 -46.21 -16.42
C ARG A 17 53.21 -45.12 -15.41
N LEU A 18 52.83 -43.87 -15.67
CA LEU A 18 53.05 -42.74 -14.76
C LEU A 18 52.40 -42.98 -13.38
N ARG A 19 51.21 -43.59 -13.37
CA ARG A 19 50.51 -43.94 -12.13
C ARG A 19 51.22 -45.05 -11.33
N ALA A 20 51.80 -46.03 -12.04
CA ALA A 20 52.50 -47.16 -11.43
C ALA A 20 53.96 -46.86 -11.07
N ALA A 21 54.57 -45.81 -11.65
CA ALA A 21 55.97 -45.46 -11.47
C ALA A 21 56.27 -44.95 -10.06
N ALA A 22 57.40 -45.42 -9.51
CA ALA A 22 57.98 -44.87 -8.29
C ALA A 22 58.34 -43.38 -8.47
N ALA A 23 58.35 -42.60 -7.38
CA ALA A 23 58.55 -41.15 -7.44
C ALA A 23 59.81 -40.73 -8.22
N ALA A 24 60.90 -41.50 -8.10
CA ALA A 24 62.16 -41.26 -8.83
C ALA A 24 62.04 -41.46 -10.35
N GLU A 25 61.11 -42.29 -10.82
CA GLU A 25 60.95 -42.63 -12.24
C GLU A 25 59.92 -41.73 -12.95
N ARG A 26 59.03 -41.06 -12.21
CA ARG A 26 57.93 -40.25 -12.78
C ARG A 26 58.42 -39.15 -13.70
N ALA A 27 59.54 -38.50 -13.37
CA ALA A 27 60.13 -37.46 -14.23
C ALA A 27 60.47 -38.00 -15.63
N ALA A 28 61.11 -39.17 -15.70
CA ALA A 28 61.47 -39.81 -16.97
C ALA A 28 60.23 -40.24 -17.78
N VAL A 29 59.15 -40.65 -17.11
CA VAL A 29 57.87 -40.95 -17.78
C VAL A 29 57.23 -39.67 -18.33
N VAL A 30 57.24 -38.58 -17.57
CA VAL A 30 56.71 -37.28 -18.02
C VAL A 30 57.49 -36.76 -19.21
N ASP A 31 58.82 -36.88 -19.24
CA ASP A 31 59.63 -36.45 -20.39
C ASP A 31 59.21 -37.16 -21.69
N ARG A 32 58.81 -38.43 -21.61
CA ARG A 32 58.24 -39.18 -22.75
C ARG A 32 56.81 -38.78 -23.09
N LEU A 33 56.03 -38.28 -22.11
CA LEU A 33 54.69 -37.74 -22.33
C LEU A 33 54.71 -36.38 -23.05
N LEU A 34 55.71 -35.53 -22.82
CA LEU A 34 55.72 -34.15 -23.33
C LEU A 34 55.48 -34.02 -24.85
N PRO A 35 56.11 -34.82 -25.74
CA PRO A 35 55.83 -34.74 -27.17
C PRO A 35 54.38 -35.10 -27.52
N LEU A 36 53.79 -36.07 -26.80
CA LEU A 36 52.41 -36.51 -27.01
C LEU A 36 51.42 -35.46 -26.49
N LEU A 37 51.70 -34.84 -25.33
CA LEU A 37 50.91 -33.73 -24.81
C LEU A 37 50.92 -32.52 -25.74
N GLY A 38 51.96 -32.35 -26.58
CA GLY A 38 52.04 -31.33 -27.63
C GLY A 38 51.35 -31.71 -28.95
N ASN A 39 51.06 -32.98 -29.18
CA ASN A 39 50.58 -33.48 -30.47
C ASN A 39 49.12 -33.08 -30.74
N ALA A 40 48.90 -32.28 -31.79
CA ALA A 40 47.58 -31.80 -32.19
C ALA A 40 46.64 -32.91 -32.71
N ARG A 41 47.15 -34.08 -33.09
CA ARG A 41 46.35 -35.22 -33.54
C ARG A 41 45.59 -35.91 -32.39
N ILE A 42 46.02 -35.72 -31.15
CA ILE A 42 45.33 -36.29 -29.98
C ILE A 42 44.20 -35.35 -29.54
N PRO A 43 42.98 -35.86 -29.30
CA PRO A 43 41.86 -35.04 -28.81
C PRO A 43 42.23 -34.23 -27.57
N ILE A 44 41.83 -32.95 -27.55
CA ILE A 44 42.22 -32.00 -26.50
C ILE A 44 41.79 -32.44 -25.10
N GLY A 45 40.60 -33.05 -24.96
CA GLY A 45 40.13 -33.54 -23.67
C GLY A 45 41.05 -34.60 -23.07
N LEU A 46 41.55 -35.52 -23.90
CA LEU A 46 42.49 -36.56 -23.48
C LEU A 46 43.86 -35.99 -23.14
N ARG A 47 44.34 -35.01 -23.92
CA ARG A 47 45.57 -34.29 -23.61
C ARG A 47 45.46 -33.55 -22.27
N LEU A 48 44.35 -32.88 -22.00
CA LEU A 48 44.13 -32.15 -20.75
C LEU A 48 44.03 -33.08 -19.54
N ALA A 49 43.29 -34.19 -19.66
CA ALA A 49 43.21 -35.19 -18.59
C ALA A 49 44.58 -35.84 -18.30
N ALA A 50 45.35 -36.16 -19.34
CA ALA A 50 46.71 -36.67 -19.18
C ALA A 50 47.67 -35.62 -18.58
N THR A 51 47.51 -34.35 -18.98
CA THR A 51 48.26 -33.21 -18.44
C THR A 51 47.96 -33.03 -16.96
N ALA A 52 46.69 -33.08 -16.54
CA ALA A 52 46.29 -32.96 -15.13
C ALA A 52 46.97 -34.04 -14.28
N ARG A 53 46.85 -35.31 -14.70
CA ARG A 53 47.52 -36.44 -14.04
C ARG A 53 49.05 -36.29 -14.00
N ALA A 54 49.66 -35.71 -15.03
CA ALA A 54 51.09 -35.43 -15.05
C ALA A 54 51.50 -34.33 -14.07
N VAL A 55 50.67 -33.29 -13.90
CA VAL A 55 50.88 -32.24 -12.90
C VAL A 55 50.73 -32.81 -11.49
N ASP A 56 49.67 -33.58 -11.23
CA ASP A 56 49.39 -34.16 -9.91
C ASP A 56 50.44 -35.21 -9.49
N ALA A 57 51.09 -35.89 -10.44
CA ALA A 57 52.08 -36.93 -10.15
C ALA A 57 53.48 -36.42 -9.80
N LEU A 58 53.78 -35.13 -10.07
CA LEU A 58 55.10 -34.52 -9.85
C LEU A 58 55.09 -33.60 -8.62
N PRO A 59 56.28 -33.28 -8.04
CA PRO A 59 56.38 -32.23 -7.03
C PRO A 59 55.84 -30.89 -7.56
N ASP A 60 55.05 -30.17 -6.75
CA ASP A 60 54.44 -28.87 -7.10
C ASP A 60 55.48 -27.75 -7.13
N THR A 61 56.34 -27.76 -8.14
CA THR A 61 57.36 -26.75 -8.35
C THR A 61 57.27 -26.18 -9.76
N ALA A 62 57.63 -24.90 -9.92
CA ALA A 62 57.62 -24.28 -11.23
C ALA A 62 58.59 -24.96 -12.23
N ARG A 63 59.64 -25.63 -11.75
CA ARG A 63 60.61 -26.34 -12.61
C ARG A 63 60.01 -27.59 -13.24
N THR A 64 59.21 -28.34 -12.49
CA THR A 64 58.57 -29.60 -12.92
C THR A 64 57.30 -29.36 -13.74
N VAL A 65 56.48 -28.38 -13.37
CA VAL A 65 55.19 -28.12 -14.05
C VAL A 65 55.36 -27.33 -15.36
N ARG A 66 56.38 -26.47 -15.47
CA ARG A 66 56.56 -25.59 -16.64
C ARG A 66 56.71 -26.33 -17.98
N PRO A 67 57.47 -27.43 -18.10
CA PRO A 67 57.54 -28.20 -19.36
C PRO A 67 56.17 -28.74 -19.79
N ILE A 68 55.37 -29.25 -18.84
CA ILE A 68 54.01 -29.78 -19.07
C ILE A 68 53.09 -28.66 -19.58
N VAL A 69 53.06 -27.53 -18.86
CA VAL A 69 52.32 -26.34 -19.26
C VAL A 69 52.75 -25.84 -20.64
N ARG A 70 54.06 -25.88 -20.94
CA ARG A 70 54.59 -25.48 -22.25
C ARG A 70 54.10 -26.42 -23.36
N ALA A 71 54.09 -27.73 -23.13
CA ALA A 71 53.63 -28.71 -24.12
C ALA A 71 52.16 -28.49 -24.51
N ILE A 72 51.27 -28.27 -23.54
CA ILE A 72 49.83 -28.11 -23.82
C ILE A 72 49.46 -26.71 -24.35
N THR A 73 50.33 -25.72 -24.14
CA THR A 73 50.11 -24.32 -24.59
C THR A 73 50.96 -23.88 -25.78
N ALA A 74 51.88 -24.72 -26.26
CA ALA A 74 52.72 -24.41 -27.41
C ALA A 74 51.86 -24.15 -28.66
N GLY A 75 52.23 -23.11 -29.42
CA GLY A 75 51.53 -22.71 -30.64
C GLY A 75 50.15 -22.05 -30.44
N LEU A 76 49.67 -21.89 -29.20
CA LEU A 76 48.42 -21.20 -28.93
C LEU A 76 48.64 -19.69 -28.80
N SER A 77 47.63 -18.91 -29.21
CA SER A 77 47.58 -17.49 -28.87
C SER A 77 47.57 -17.32 -27.34
N PRO A 78 48.10 -16.21 -26.81
CA PRO A 78 48.17 -15.98 -25.36
C PRO A 78 46.82 -16.16 -24.65
N VAL A 79 45.72 -15.76 -25.30
CA VAL A 79 44.35 -15.91 -24.79
C VAL A 79 43.94 -17.38 -24.70
N ARG A 80 44.09 -18.14 -25.80
CA ARG A 80 43.76 -19.58 -25.83
C ARG A 80 44.64 -20.39 -24.88
N ALA A 81 45.88 -19.96 -24.68
CA ALA A 81 46.77 -20.57 -23.71
C ALA A 81 46.27 -20.39 -22.28
N ILE A 82 45.82 -19.19 -21.88
CA ILE A 82 45.27 -18.94 -20.53
C ILE A 82 43.99 -19.74 -20.32
N GLU A 83 43.07 -19.72 -21.28
CA GLU A 83 41.83 -20.49 -21.21
C GLU A 83 42.10 -21.99 -21.00
N ARG A 84 43.10 -22.52 -21.73
CA ARG A 84 43.54 -23.91 -21.60
C ARG A 84 44.16 -24.20 -20.23
N LEU A 85 44.89 -23.24 -19.65
CA LEU A 85 45.46 -23.39 -18.31
C LEU A 85 44.41 -23.31 -17.21
N ARG A 86 43.36 -22.49 -17.37
CA ARG A 86 42.23 -22.45 -16.43
C ARG A 86 41.43 -23.75 -16.46
N HIS A 87 41.20 -24.31 -17.65
CA HIS A 87 40.60 -25.64 -17.76
C HIS A 87 41.47 -26.69 -17.05
N LEU A 88 42.80 -26.63 -17.23
CA LEU A 88 43.71 -27.52 -16.51
C LEU A 88 43.61 -27.33 -14.98
N GLN A 89 43.56 -26.09 -14.46
CA GLN A 89 43.38 -25.81 -13.03
C GLN A 89 42.10 -26.43 -12.44
N HIS A 90 41.02 -26.50 -13.22
CA HIS A 90 39.78 -27.17 -12.78
C HIS A 90 39.88 -28.69 -12.75
N LEU A 91 40.84 -29.29 -13.46
CA LEU A 91 41.04 -30.74 -13.55
C LEU A 91 42.11 -31.29 -12.60
N THR A 92 42.96 -30.42 -12.04
CA THR A 92 44.04 -30.78 -11.11
C THR A 92 43.62 -30.58 -9.66
N GLU A 93 44.18 -31.35 -8.74
CA GLU A 93 44.15 -31.00 -7.33
C GLU A 93 44.98 -29.72 -7.12
N ARG A 94 44.63 -28.89 -6.12
CA ARG A 94 45.18 -27.52 -5.97
C ARG A 94 46.71 -27.50 -6.04
N GLY A 95 47.28 -26.85 -7.07
CA GLY A 95 48.71 -26.75 -7.31
C GLY A 95 49.20 -25.31 -7.44
N HIS A 96 50.05 -24.86 -6.49
CA HIS A 96 50.56 -23.50 -6.42
C HIS A 96 51.46 -23.14 -7.62
N ALA A 97 52.21 -24.10 -8.18
CA ALA A 97 53.06 -23.83 -9.34
C ALA A 97 52.25 -23.57 -10.60
N LEU A 98 51.13 -24.29 -10.81
CA LEU A 98 50.23 -24.05 -11.92
C LEU A 98 49.56 -22.68 -11.79
N ASP A 99 49.06 -22.34 -10.61
CA ASP A 99 48.46 -21.04 -10.31
C ASP A 99 49.43 -19.87 -10.58
N ALA A 100 50.68 -20.01 -10.14
CA ALA A 100 51.71 -19.02 -10.39
C ALA A 100 51.99 -18.85 -11.90
N LEU A 101 51.99 -19.93 -12.68
CA LEU A 101 52.18 -19.89 -14.13
C LEU A 101 50.99 -19.25 -14.85
N VAL A 102 49.75 -19.52 -14.41
CA VAL A 102 48.54 -18.84 -14.92
C VAL A 102 48.62 -17.36 -14.64
N ALA A 103 48.92 -16.96 -13.40
CA ALA A 103 49.05 -15.56 -13.00
C ALA A 103 50.14 -14.82 -13.80
N VAL A 104 51.30 -15.45 -14.04
CA VAL A 104 52.37 -14.87 -14.88
C VAL A 104 51.89 -14.63 -16.32
N ARG A 105 51.14 -15.57 -16.91
CA ARG A 105 50.63 -15.42 -18.28
C ARG A 105 49.51 -14.38 -18.36
N GLU A 106 48.61 -14.33 -17.39
CA GLU A 106 47.56 -13.32 -17.32
C GLU A 106 48.11 -11.90 -17.24
N ARG A 107 49.19 -11.67 -16.47
CA ARG A 107 49.88 -10.37 -16.43
C ARG A 107 50.46 -9.95 -17.78
N LYS A 108 50.80 -10.90 -18.66
CA LYS A 108 51.35 -10.63 -20.01
C LYS A 108 50.27 -10.32 -21.04
N VAL A 109 49.03 -10.75 -20.82
CA VAL A 109 47.92 -10.46 -21.74
C VAL A 109 47.34 -9.10 -21.41
N LYS A 110 47.80 -8.10 -22.18
CA LYS A 110 47.26 -6.75 -22.12
C LYS A 110 46.01 -6.66 -22.99
N MET A 111 44.93 -6.11 -22.43
CA MET A 111 43.70 -5.79 -23.15
C MET A 111 43.77 -4.32 -23.57
N GLY A 112 43.26 -3.98 -24.76
CA GLY A 112 43.14 -2.59 -25.20
C GLY A 112 41.83 -1.98 -24.71
N CYS A 113 41.88 -0.76 -24.17
CA CYS A 113 40.68 -0.03 -23.81
C CYS A 113 39.96 0.40 -25.10
N PRO A 114 38.65 0.13 -25.27
CA PRO A 114 37.92 0.48 -26.49
C PRO A 114 37.69 1.99 -26.65
N ARG A 115 37.92 2.79 -25.61
CA ARG A 115 37.75 4.27 -25.66
C ARG A 115 39.05 5.00 -25.94
N CYS A 116 40.12 4.68 -25.22
CA CYS A 116 41.38 5.42 -25.30
C CYS A 116 42.57 4.61 -25.87
N GLY A 117 42.38 3.32 -26.15
CA GLY A 117 43.41 2.45 -26.71
C GLY A 117 44.49 1.97 -25.74
N VAL A 118 44.50 2.43 -24.47
CA VAL A 118 45.52 2.01 -23.49
C VAL A 118 45.53 0.49 -23.33
N ARG A 119 46.72 -0.10 -23.26
CA ARG A 119 46.91 -1.54 -23.12
C ARG A 119 47.34 -1.89 -21.70
N LEU A 120 46.44 -2.47 -20.92
CA LEU A 120 46.65 -2.80 -19.51
C LEU A 120 46.38 -4.28 -19.25
N ALA A 121 46.98 -4.84 -18.20
CA ALA A 121 46.57 -6.16 -17.71
C ALA A 121 45.09 -6.14 -17.30
N ARG A 122 44.41 -7.28 -17.30
CA ARG A 122 42.96 -7.35 -17.09
C ARG A 122 42.48 -6.65 -15.80
N ALA A 123 43.19 -6.84 -14.69
CA ALA A 123 42.85 -6.22 -13.41
C ALA A 123 42.97 -4.69 -13.47
N ASP A 124 44.07 -4.18 -14.04
CA ASP A 124 44.29 -2.74 -14.22
C ASP A 124 43.32 -2.14 -15.24
N MET A 125 42.95 -2.92 -16.26
CA MET A 125 41.94 -2.51 -17.24
C MET A 125 40.56 -2.38 -16.61
N ALA A 126 40.16 -3.28 -15.71
CA ALA A 126 38.90 -3.14 -15.00
C ALA A 126 38.85 -1.85 -14.17
N LYS A 127 39.94 -1.55 -13.44
CA LYS A 127 40.09 -0.28 -12.70
C LYS A 127 40.07 0.93 -13.64
N HIS A 128 40.82 0.86 -14.74
CA HIS A 128 40.90 1.93 -15.74
C HIS A 128 39.53 2.21 -16.39
N LEU A 129 38.84 1.17 -16.85
CA LEU A 129 37.49 1.28 -17.44
C LEU A 129 36.53 1.93 -16.45
N TRP A 130 36.58 1.54 -15.18
CA TRP A 130 35.73 2.09 -14.14
C TRP A 130 36.03 3.57 -13.86
N HIS A 131 37.27 3.90 -13.52
CA HIS A 131 37.65 5.24 -13.07
C HIS A 131 37.72 6.28 -14.20
N GLN A 132 38.17 5.88 -15.40
CA GLN A 132 38.41 6.82 -16.50
C GLN A 132 37.22 6.93 -17.45
N HIS A 133 36.38 5.89 -17.54
CA HIS A 133 35.35 5.80 -18.58
C HIS A 133 33.96 5.40 -18.06
N GLY A 134 33.80 5.08 -16.77
CA GLY A 134 32.52 4.61 -16.22
C GLY A 134 32.02 3.30 -16.86
N LEU A 135 32.95 2.49 -17.38
CA LEU A 135 32.67 1.20 -18.01
C LEU A 135 33.00 0.06 -17.05
N ALA A 136 32.27 -1.05 -17.17
CA ALA A 136 32.53 -2.27 -16.41
C ALA A 136 32.90 -3.42 -17.36
N LEU A 137 33.80 -4.28 -16.90
CA LEU A 137 34.19 -5.49 -17.61
C LEU A 137 33.39 -6.68 -17.07
N VAL A 138 32.43 -7.16 -17.85
CA VAL A 138 31.58 -8.31 -17.48
C VAL A 138 31.75 -9.38 -18.57
N ASP A 139 32.15 -10.59 -18.18
CA ASP A 139 32.47 -11.72 -19.08
C ASP A 139 33.54 -11.39 -20.14
N GLY A 140 34.48 -10.51 -19.80
CA GLY A 140 35.49 -10.04 -20.74
C GLY A 140 34.95 -9.08 -21.82
N LYS A 141 33.67 -8.70 -21.78
CA LYS A 141 33.09 -7.65 -22.63
C LYS A 141 33.02 -6.34 -21.84
N THR A 142 33.42 -5.25 -22.50
CA THR A 142 33.30 -3.91 -21.94
C THR A 142 31.88 -3.42 -22.14
N ARG A 143 31.19 -3.06 -21.07
CA ARG A 143 29.79 -2.58 -21.09
C ARG A 143 29.69 -1.28 -20.31
N GLY A 144 28.79 -0.38 -20.71
CA GLY A 144 28.38 0.72 -19.82
C GLY A 144 27.63 0.18 -18.61
N ARG A 145 27.56 0.94 -17.51
CA ARG A 145 26.90 0.50 -16.26
C ARG A 145 25.50 -0.14 -16.49
N PRO A 146 24.57 0.47 -17.24
CA PRO A 146 23.25 -0.16 -17.49
C PRO A 146 23.34 -1.49 -18.25
N GLY A 147 24.27 -1.59 -19.21
CA GLY A 147 24.50 -2.81 -19.98
C GLY A 147 25.16 -3.91 -19.16
N ALA A 148 26.02 -3.54 -18.21
CA ALA A 148 26.64 -4.47 -17.26
C ALA A 148 25.60 -5.06 -16.31
N ILE A 149 24.74 -4.21 -15.72
CA ILE A 149 23.63 -4.64 -14.85
C ILE A 149 22.68 -5.59 -15.61
N LYS A 150 22.25 -5.22 -16.83
CA LYS A 150 21.40 -6.10 -17.67
C LYS A 150 22.07 -7.43 -18.03
N ALA A 151 23.40 -7.48 -18.09
CA ALA A 151 24.11 -8.73 -18.31
C ALA A 151 24.10 -9.61 -17.05
N LEU A 152 24.38 -9.02 -15.89
CA LEU A 152 24.32 -9.71 -14.60
C LEU A 152 22.91 -10.25 -14.31
N HIS A 153 21.86 -9.49 -14.63
CA HIS A 153 20.46 -9.95 -14.48
C HIS A 153 20.16 -11.17 -15.34
N ARG A 154 20.61 -11.18 -16.59
CA ARG A 154 20.42 -12.33 -17.50
C ARG A 154 21.19 -13.56 -17.04
N GLU A 155 22.38 -13.35 -16.49
CA GLU A 155 23.19 -14.42 -15.91
C GLU A 155 22.51 -14.98 -14.66
N TYR A 156 22.01 -14.13 -13.76
CA TYR A 156 21.25 -14.55 -12.59
C TYR A 156 20.00 -15.34 -12.97
N ALA A 157 19.22 -14.85 -13.94
CA ALA A 157 18.03 -15.56 -14.42
C ALA A 157 18.38 -16.96 -14.98
N ALA A 158 19.61 -17.17 -15.44
CA ALA A 158 20.07 -18.45 -15.96
C ALA A 158 20.66 -19.37 -14.87
N THR A 159 21.32 -18.82 -13.84
CA THR A 159 22.08 -19.60 -12.85
C THR A 159 21.46 -19.65 -11.45
N GLY A 160 20.64 -18.65 -11.10
CA GLY A 160 20.14 -18.43 -9.75
C GLY A 160 21.20 -17.99 -8.72
N ASP A 161 22.40 -17.59 -9.16
CA ASP A 161 23.52 -17.29 -8.25
C ASP A 161 23.36 -15.92 -7.55
N PRO A 162 23.08 -15.88 -6.22
CA PRO A 162 22.86 -14.62 -5.49
C PRO A 162 24.07 -13.67 -5.49
N ALA A 163 25.30 -14.17 -5.71
CA ALA A 163 26.49 -13.31 -5.80
C ALA A 163 26.42 -12.31 -6.98
N LEU A 164 25.57 -12.58 -7.98
CA LEU A 164 25.33 -11.67 -9.09
C LEU A 164 24.50 -10.44 -8.67
N ILE A 165 23.73 -10.54 -7.58
CA ILE A 165 23.02 -9.41 -6.97
C ILE A 165 24.03 -8.48 -6.32
N ASP A 166 24.95 -9.00 -5.50
CA ASP A 166 26.01 -8.21 -4.87
C ASP A 166 26.87 -7.49 -5.92
N ARG A 167 27.23 -8.19 -6.99
CA ARG A 167 27.96 -7.59 -8.12
C ARG A 167 27.15 -6.51 -8.84
N ALA A 168 25.83 -6.63 -8.91
CA ALA A 168 24.97 -5.58 -9.46
C ALA A 168 24.94 -4.35 -8.54
N VAL A 169 24.98 -4.53 -7.21
CA VAL A 169 25.15 -3.45 -6.23
C VAL A 169 26.48 -2.74 -6.47
N ASP A 170 27.59 -3.47 -6.62
CA ASP A 170 28.91 -2.89 -6.82
C ASP A 170 28.98 -2.02 -8.09
N VAL A 171 28.29 -2.44 -9.15
CA VAL A 171 28.30 -1.75 -10.46
C VAL A 171 27.32 -0.58 -10.51
N GLY A 172 26.13 -0.75 -9.92
CA GLY A 172 24.99 0.14 -10.09
C GLY A 172 24.52 0.87 -8.83
N GLY A 173 25.11 0.55 -7.68
CA GLY A 173 24.66 0.98 -6.38
C GLY A 173 23.30 0.40 -6.00
N GLU A 174 22.75 0.92 -4.90
CA GLU A 174 21.44 0.53 -4.39
C GLU A 174 20.30 0.74 -5.42
N ALA A 175 20.38 1.79 -6.23
CA ALA A 175 19.37 2.10 -7.24
C ALA A 175 19.21 1.00 -8.29
N ALA A 176 20.29 0.29 -8.64
CA ALA A 176 20.22 -0.82 -9.58
C ALA A 176 19.49 -2.03 -8.99
N VAL A 177 19.73 -2.32 -7.72
CA VAL A 177 19.06 -3.41 -7.00
C VAL A 177 17.59 -3.11 -6.79
N ARG A 178 17.24 -1.89 -6.39
CA ARG A 178 15.83 -1.49 -6.24
C ARG A 178 15.09 -1.56 -7.57
N LYS A 179 15.74 -1.16 -8.67
CA LYS A 179 15.17 -1.32 -10.02
C LYS A 179 14.99 -2.79 -10.40
N TRP A 180 15.98 -3.63 -10.11
CA TRP A 180 15.84 -5.06 -10.31
C TRP A 180 14.66 -5.62 -9.49
N ALA A 181 14.60 -5.33 -8.20
CA ALA A 181 13.49 -5.73 -7.34
C ALA A 181 12.14 -5.26 -7.91
N ALA A 182 12.05 -4.03 -8.42
CA ALA A 182 10.82 -3.55 -9.06
C ALA A 182 10.41 -4.34 -10.32
N GLU A 183 11.36 -4.94 -11.03
CA GLU A 183 11.11 -5.74 -12.24
C GLU A 183 10.79 -7.21 -11.94
N THR A 184 11.27 -7.76 -10.81
CA THR A 184 11.22 -9.21 -10.54
C THR A 184 10.55 -9.63 -9.25
N ALA A 185 10.37 -8.72 -8.28
CA ALA A 185 9.77 -9.08 -7.00
C ALA A 185 8.29 -9.44 -7.21
N SER A 186 7.90 -10.57 -6.63
CA SER A 186 6.50 -10.91 -6.41
C SER A 186 5.84 -9.95 -5.42
N ASP A 187 4.51 -9.92 -5.39
CA ASP A 187 3.75 -9.09 -4.43
C ASP A 187 4.13 -9.42 -2.98
N GLU A 188 4.43 -10.69 -2.67
CA GLU A 188 4.86 -11.14 -1.34
C GLU A 188 6.25 -10.64 -0.97
N GLU A 189 7.21 -10.70 -1.90
CA GLU A 189 8.57 -10.16 -1.72
C GLU A 189 8.60 -8.63 -1.59
N ALA A 190 7.59 -7.93 -2.13
CA ALA A 190 7.45 -6.49 -1.98
C ALA A 190 6.90 -6.07 -0.60
N LEU A 191 6.27 -6.97 0.17
CA LEU A 191 5.64 -6.63 1.46
C LEU A 191 6.61 -6.01 2.48
N PRO A 192 7.85 -6.51 2.69
CA PRO A 192 8.79 -5.89 3.61
C PRO A 192 9.22 -4.48 3.18
N LEU A 193 9.37 -4.25 1.86
CA LEU A 193 9.70 -2.93 1.31
C LEU A 193 8.55 -1.94 1.53
N CYS A 194 7.32 -2.40 1.28
CA CYS A 194 6.10 -1.66 1.52
C CYS A 194 5.90 -1.33 3.01
N ALA A 195 6.19 -2.26 3.92
CA ALA A 195 6.17 -2.01 5.37
C ALA A 195 7.19 -0.94 5.75
N ALA A 196 8.44 -1.04 5.28
CA ALA A 196 9.46 -0.02 5.54
C ALA A 196 9.09 1.35 4.95
N ALA A 197 8.46 1.39 3.77
CA ALA A 197 7.94 2.62 3.18
C ALA A 197 6.81 3.24 4.02
N ARG A 198 5.96 2.42 4.65
CA ARG A 198 4.91 2.87 5.57
C ARG A 198 5.51 3.61 6.77
N ASP A 199 6.55 3.05 7.38
CA ASP A 199 7.23 3.66 8.53
C ASP A 199 7.84 5.03 8.19
N ARG A 200 8.25 5.22 6.93
CA ARG A 200 8.77 6.50 6.41
C ARG A 200 7.67 7.44 5.90
N GLY A 201 6.41 7.00 5.83
CA GLY A 201 5.31 7.79 5.28
C GLY A 201 5.41 8.05 3.77
N VAL A 202 6.01 7.12 3.01
CA VAL A 202 6.23 7.24 1.56
C VAL A 202 5.62 6.07 0.78
N SER A 203 5.56 6.22 -0.54
CA SER A 203 5.22 5.14 -1.47
C SER A 203 6.47 4.66 -2.23
N LEU A 204 6.40 3.50 -2.90
CA LEU A 204 7.49 3.00 -3.74
C LEU A 204 7.16 3.19 -5.21
N CYS A 205 8.09 3.75 -5.99
CA CYS A 205 7.90 3.90 -7.44
C CYS A 205 7.75 2.53 -8.12
N PRO A 206 6.73 2.27 -8.96
CA PRO A 206 6.52 0.97 -9.61
C PRO A 206 7.63 0.58 -10.60
N VAL A 207 8.47 1.53 -11.01
CA VAL A 207 9.53 1.30 -12.01
C VAL A 207 10.89 1.03 -11.37
N CYS A 208 11.13 1.57 -10.17
CA CYS A 208 12.46 1.46 -9.55
C CYS A 208 12.47 1.31 -8.03
N PHE A 209 11.31 1.17 -7.38
CA PHE A 209 11.14 1.11 -5.92
C PHE A 209 11.87 2.24 -5.15
N ALA A 210 12.11 3.39 -5.79
CA ALA A 210 12.55 4.57 -5.07
C ALA A 210 11.39 5.18 -4.27
N ASP A 211 11.70 5.80 -3.15
CA ASP A 211 10.71 6.49 -2.32
C ASP A 211 10.06 7.64 -3.13
N VAL A 212 8.74 7.66 -3.13
CA VAL A 212 7.92 8.70 -3.76
C VAL A 212 7.10 9.37 -2.65
N PRO A 213 7.35 10.65 -2.34
CA PRO A 213 6.58 11.35 -1.32
C PRO A 213 5.13 11.56 -1.79
N LEU A 214 4.21 11.64 -0.84
CA LEU A 214 2.84 12.05 -1.13
C LEU A 214 2.81 13.50 -1.61
N VAL A 215 1.97 13.78 -2.62
CA VAL A 215 1.82 15.14 -3.15
C VAL A 215 0.93 15.98 -2.24
N VAL A 216 -0.09 15.37 -1.66
CA VAL A 216 -1.00 16.03 -0.71
C VAL A 216 -0.41 15.87 0.70
N PRO A 217 0.07 16.96 1.32
CA PRO A 217 0.63 16.89 2.67
C PRO A 217 -0.46 16.52 3.67
N ALA A 218 -0.16 15.59 4.58
CA ALA A 218 -1.09 15.23 5.65
C ALA A 218 -1.46 16.45 6.51
N LEU A 219 -2.69 16.45 7.05
CA LEU A 219 -3.07 17.45 8.05
C LEU A 219 -2.17 17.37 9.28
N PRO A 220 -1.81 18.50 9.90
CA PRO A 220 -1.02 18.49 11.12
C PRO A 220 -1.75 17.72 12.23
N PRO A 221 -1.05 16.97 13.09
CA PRO A 221 -1.67 16.14 14.12
C PRO A 221 -2.50 16.99 15.08
N VAL A 222 -3.51 16.41 15.72
CA VAL A 222 -4.33 17.11 16.71
C VAL A 222 -3.49 17.74 17.83
N LEU A 223 -4.02 18.78 18.48
CA LEU A 223 -3.43 19.35 19.70
C LEU A 223 -3.48 18.32 20.82
N ALA A 224 -2.45 18.33 21.67
CA ALA A 224 -2.42 17.45 22.85
C ALA A 224 -3.41 17.97 23.88
N VAL A 225 -4.39 17.14 24.25
CA VAL A 225 -5.38 17.46 25.28
C VAL A 225 -5.22 16.49 26.43
N ALA A 226 -4.94 17.01 27.62
CA ALA A 226 -4.85 16.23 28.84
C ALA A 226 -5.14 17.12 30.06
N HIS A 227 -5.89 16.60 31.03
CA HIS A 227 -6.11 17.26 32.32
C HIS A 227 -6.65 18.71 32.18
N SER A 228 -7.62 18.92 31.30
CA SER A 228 -8.19 20.26 31.02
C SER A 228 -7.16 21.28 30.51
N ARG A 229 -6.05 20.79 29.95
CA ARG A 229 -5.03 21.57 29.27
C ARG A 229 -4.93 21.13 27.82
N LEU A 230 -4.91 22.10 26.91
CA LEU A 230 -4.69 21.91 25.49
C LEU A 230 -3.36 22.59 25.12
N ALA A 231 -2.47 21.87 24.44
CA ALA A 231 -1.13 22.35 24.12
C ALA A 231 -0.68 21.98 22.70
N GLY A 232 0.01 22.90 22.03
CA GLY A 232 0.66 22.70 20.74
C GLY A 232 1.17 24.00 20.14
N ASP A 233 2.23 23.92 19.31
CA ASP A 233 2.83 25.06 18.61
C ASP A 233 3.24 26.22 19.56
N GLY A 234 3.73 25.87 20.76
CA GLY A 234 4.11 26.84 21.80
C GLY A 234 2.93 27.50 22.55
N LEU A 235 1.68 27.22 22.13
CA LEU A 235 0.48 27.76 22.76
C LEU A 235 -0.13 26.76 23.74
N VAL A 236 -0.69 27.29 24.83
CA VAL A 236 -1.34 26.51 25.90
C VAL A 236 -2.64 27.18 26.32
N ALA A 237 -3.74 26.42 26.34
CA ALA A 237 -5.00 26.83 26.95
C ALA A 237 -5.32 25.92 28.14
N THR A 238 -5.80 26.53 29.23
CA THR A 238 -6.26 25.83 30.42
C THR A 238 -7.71 26.23 30.73
N ALA A 239 -8.54 25.23 30.99
CA ALA A 239 -9.92 25.47 31.42
C ALA A 239 -9.94 26.18 32.79
N PRO A 240 -10.77 27.20 33.00
CA PRO A 240 -10.94 27.80 34.32
C PRO A 240 -11.49 26.77 35.32
N GLY A 241 -10.95 26.75 36.54
CA GLY A 241 -11.44 25.89 37.63
C GLY A 241 -10.94 24.44 37.61
N ALA A 242 -10.05 24.06 36.68
CA ALA A 242 -9.42 22.76 36.70
C ALA A 242 -8.30 22.71 37.75
N PHE A 243 -8.62 22.28 38.98
CA PHE A 243 -7.58 21.82 39.90
C PHE A 243 -6.91 20.58 39.30
N PRO A 244 -5.57 20.45 39.38
CA PRO A 244 -4.91 19.21 39.01
C PRO A 244 -5.59 18.04 39.76
N PRO A 245 -5.81 16.88 39.12
CA PRO A 245 -6.52 15.77 39.77
C PRO A 245 -5.85 15.36 41.09
N ARG A 246 -4.52 15.53 41.19
CA ARG A 246 -3.78 15.35 42.43
C ARG A 246 -4.21 16.33 43.53
N VAL A 247 -4.36 17.61 43.22
CA VAL A 247 -4.79 18.63 44.20
C VAL A 247 -6.24 18.38 44.63
N ALA A 248 -7.13 18.07 43.68
CA ALA A 248 -8.51 17.72 44.00
C ALA A 248 -8.57 16.46 44.89
N ALA A 249 -7.82 15.41 44.56
CA ALA A 249 -7.72 14.20 45.36
C ALA A 249 -7.13 14.46 46.75
N THR A 250 -6.10 15.30 46.87
CA THR A 250 -5.51 15.69 48.15
C THR A 250 -6.50 16.49 49.00
N VAL A 251 -7.24 17.42 48.42
CA VAL A 251 -8.25 18.20 49.14
C VAL A 251 -9.40 17.30 49.62
N VAL A 252 -9.89 16.40 48.76
CA VAL A 252 -10.92 15.43 49.15
C VAL A 252 -10.41 14.46 50.22
N ALA A 253 -9.21 13.92 50.06
CA ALA A 253 -8.60 13.01 51.04
C ALA A 253 -8.38 13.72 52.38
N ALA A 254 -7.90 14.96 52.37
CA ALA A 254 -7.73 15.78 53.58
C ALA A 254 -9.08 16.07 54.25
N ALA A 255 -10.12 16.40 53.46
CA ALA A 255 -11.46 16.60 54.00
C ALA A 255 -12.06 15.32 54.60
N VAL A 256 -11.87 14.17 53.96
CA VAL A 256 -12.32 12.87 54.49
C VAL A 256 -11.55 12.52 55.77
N LEU A 257 -10.22 12.63 55.76
CA LEU A 257 -9.38 12.37 56.94
C LEU A 257 -9.75 13.27 58.11
N PHE A 258 -9.94 14.57 57.85
CA PHE A 258 -10.40 15.54 58.85
C PHE A 258 -11.77 15.16 59.42
N THR A 259 -12.73 14.78 58.56
CA THR A 259 -14.07 14.38 59.00
C THR A 259 -14.03 13.10 59.84
N VAL A 260 -13.22 12.12 59.44
CA VAL A 260 -13.02 10.85 60.18
C VAL A 260 -12.39 11.10 61.54
N THR A 261 -11.37 11.97 61.61
CA THR A 261 -10.70 12.30 62.88
C THR A 261 -11.56 13.11 63.82
N VAL A 262 -12.38 14.04 63.31
CA VAL A 262 -13.26 14.88 64.13
C VAL A 262 -14.49 14.13 64.64
N PHE A 263 -15.05 13.19 63.88
CA PHE A 263 -16.35 12.60 64.20
C PHE A 263 -16.32 11.20 64.85
N ALA A 264 -15.15 10.59 65.08
CA ALA A 264 -14.91 9.35 65.84
C ALA A 264 -15.77 8.10 65.50
N HIS A 265 -16.71 8.19 64.56
CA HIS A 265 -17.63 7.15 64.16
C HIS A 265 -17.31 6.73 62.73
N VAL A 266 -16.59 5.62 62.60
CA VAL A 266 -16.13 5.02 61.33
C VAL A 266 -17.27 4.89 60.32
N ALA A 267 -18.51 4.62 60.78
CA ALA A 267 -19.69 4.53 59.93
C ALA A 267 -20.03 5.85 59.21
N LEU A 268 -19.88 7.00 59.88
CA LEU A 268 -20.18 8.30 59.29
C LEU A 268 -19.14 8.67 58.21
N GLY A 269 -17.87 8.32 58.43
CA GLY A 269 -16.80 8.50 57.45
C GLY A 269 -17.05 7.75 56.14
N PHE A 270 -17.58 6.52 56.22
CA PHE A 270 -17.92 5.73 55.04
C PHE A 270 -19.08 6.35 54.24
N VAL A 271 -20.11 6.85 54.92
CA VAL A 271 -21.22 7.57 54.27
C VAL A 271 -20.72 8.83 53.55
N PHE A 272 -19.84 9.61 54.19
CA PHE A 272 -19.25 10.80 53.54
C PHE A 272 -18.34 10.44 52.36
N ALA A 273 -17.58 9.35 52.43
CA ALA A 273 -16.76 8.89 51.32
C ALA A 273 -17.63 8.47 50.12
N ILE A 274 -18.72 7.74 50.37
CA ILE A 274 -19.70 7.37 49.34
C ILE A 274 -20.35 8.63 48.75
N LEU A 275 -20.82 9.56 49.59
CA LEU A 275 -21.42 10.80 49.13
C LEU A 275 -20.44 11.63 48.29
N ALA A 276 -19.19 11.76 48.74
CA ALA A 276 -18.16 12.46 47.99
C ALA A 276 -17.86 11.78 46.64
N TYR A 277 -17.84 10.43 46.61
CA TYR A 277 -17.71 9.67 45.37
C TYR A 277 -18.88 9.93 44.42
N PHE A 278 -20.13 9.87 44.91
CA PHE A 278 -21.33 10.16 44.11
C PHE A 278 -21.38 11.60 43.63
N VAL A 279 -21.06 12.58 44.49
CA VAL A 279 -20.98 13.99 44.10
C VAL A 279 -19.92 14.20 43.03
N THR A 280 -18.75 13.54 43.15
CA THR A 280 -17.69 13.60 42.15
C THR A 280 -18.12 12.93 40.83
N LEU A 281 -18.82 11.79 40.91
CA LEU A 281 -19.35 11.07 39.75
C LEU A 281 -20.42 11.89 39.03
N VAL A 282 -21.40 12.43 39.76
CA VAL A 282 -22.46 13.30 39.23
C VAL A 282 -21.84 14.57 38.66
N ALA A 283 -20.90 15.21 39.36
CA ALA A 283 -20.19 16.37 38.83
C ALA A 283 -19.42 16.04 37.54
N ARG A 284 -18.87 14.82 37.41
CA ARG A 284 -18.19 14.36 36.19
C ARG A 284 -19.17 14.11 35.04
N ILE A 285 -20.36 13.57 35.34
CA ILE A 285 -21.43 13.37 34.35
C ILE A 285 -21.96 14.74 33.88
N VAL A 286 -22.22 15.65 34.81
CA VAL A 286 -22.79 16.98 34.52
C VAL A 286 -21.77 17.90 33.83
N ARG A 287 -20.48 17.86 34.19
CA ARG A 287 -19.44 18.70 33.58
C ARG A 287 -18.97 18.20 32.21
N GLY A 288 -19.44 17.04 31.76
CA GLY A 288 -18.99 16.40 30.54
C GLY A 288 -17.51 15.98 30.58
N PRO A 289 -16.95 15.53 29.44
CA PRO A 289 -15.53 15.20 29.34
C PRO A 289 -14.67 16.42 29.69
N MET A 290 -13.72 16.27 30.62
CA MET A 290 -12.85 17.38 31.09
C MET A 290 -12.07 18.07 29.95
N ASP A 291 -11.89 17.39 28.82
CA ASP A 291 -11.21 17.88 27.63
C ASP A 291 -11.96 19.03 26.93
N THR A 292 -13.28 19.13 27.16
CA THR A 292 -14.17 20.13 26.55
C THR A 292 -13.79 21.55 26.96
N GLY A 293 -13.59 21.80 28.26
CA GLY A 293 -13.30 23.15 28.76
C GLY A 293 -11.95 23.70 28.31
N ALA A 294 -10.98 22.84 27.98
CA ALA A 294 -9.70 23.27 27.43
C ALA A 294 -9.82 23.75 25.98
N VAL A 295 -10.65 23.07 25.20
CA VAL A 295 -11.01 23.45 23.82
C VAL A 295 -11.75 24.79 23.84
N ASP A 296 -12.73 24.95 24.72
CA ASP A 296 -13.49 26.22 24.85
C ASP A 296 -12.57 27.37 25.26
N ALA A 297 -11.68 27.14 26.23
CA ALA A 297 -10.70 28.14 26.62
C ALA A 297 -9.76 28.53 25.46
N ALA A 298 -9.38 27.58 24.60
CA ALA A 298 -8.58 27.85 23.42
C ALA A 298 -9.36 28.70 22.39
N TRP A 299 -10.62 28.37 22.11
CA TRP A 299 -11.47 29.16 21.22
C TRP A 299 -11.79 30.56 21.74
N ARG A 300 -11.91 30.72 23.06
CA ARG A 300 -12.16 32.03 23.68
C ARG A 300 -10.93 32.92 23.71
N LYS A 301 -9.75 32.36 24.00
CA LYS A 301 -8.53 33.15 24.30
C LYS A 301 -7.48 33.13 23.20
N LEU A 302 -7.25 31.98 22.57
CA LEU A 302 -6.15 31.79 21.63
C LEU A 302 -6.59 31.99 20.19
N ALA A 303 -7.73 31.41 19.79
CA ALA A 303 -8.21 31.47 18.41
C ALA A 303 -8.43 32.92 17.90
N PRO A 304 -9.01 33.87 18.67
CA PRO A 304 -9.18 35.24 18.19
C PRO A 304 -7.84 35.95 17.95
N ARG A 305 -6.86 35.74 18.83
CA ARG A 305 -5.51 36.32 18.67
C ARG A 305 -4.76 35.70 17.49
N SER A 306 -4.96 34.41 17.28
CA SER A 306 -4.34 33.64 16.20
C SER A 306 -4.97 33.95 14.85
N ALA A 307 -6.28 34.25 14.82
CA ALA A 307 -7.01 34.59 13.61
C ALA A 307 -6.45 35.81 12.87
N ASP A 308 -5.71 36.70 13.56
CA ASP A 308 -5.08 37.87 12.95
C ASP A 308 -3.60 37.65 12.56
N GLN A 309 -2.99 36.53 13.00
CA GLN A 309 -1.57 36.23 12.77
C GLN A 309 -1.35 35.40 11.51
N ARG A 310 -0.48 35.85 10.59
CA ARG A 310 -0.20 35.15 9.31
C ARG A 310 0.29 33.71 9.51
N ASP A 311 1.12 33.46 10.52
CA ASP A 311 1.74 32.14 10.73
C ASP A 311 0.90 31.17 11.59
N ALA A 312 -0.32 31.57 11.97
CA ALA A 312 -1.16 30.77 12.87
C ALA A 312 -1.98 29.67 12.18
N ALA A 313 -1.92 29.55 10.84
CA ALA A 313 -2.76 28.61 10.09
C ALA A 313 -2.59 27.15 10.54
N ARG A 314 -1.35 26.74 10.84
CA ARG A 314 -1.04 25.40 11.38
C ARG A 314 -1.74 25.16 12.72
N PHE A 315 -1.59 26.08 13.68
CA PHE A 315 -2.23 25.97 14.99
C PHE A 315 -3.76 25.91 14.88
N LEU A 316 -4.36 26.81 14.11
CA LEU A 316 -5.81 26.87 13.91
C LEU A 316 -6.35 25.60 13.22
N THR A 317 -5.61 25.03 12.26
CA THR A 317 -5.97 23.76 11.62
C THR A 317 -6.02 22.64 12.66
N ARG A 318 -4.99 22.54 13.51
CA ARG A 318 -4.95 21.53 14.59
C ARG A 318 -6.06 21.75 15.61
N LEU A 319 -6.36 23.01 15.95
CA LEU A 319 -7.45 23.36 16.86
C LEU A 319 -8.81 22.93 16.28
N CYS A 320 -9.04 23.16 14.99
CA CYS A 320 -10.27 22.72 14.33
C CYS A 320 -10.45 21.20 14.43
N ARG A 321 -9.40 20.43 14.10
CA ARG A 321 -9.42 18.96 14.23
C ARG A 321 -9.64 18.49 15.66
N THR A 322 -8.98 19.09 16.63
CA THR A 322 -9.16 18.76 18.06
C THR A 322 -10.58 19.08 18.57
N SER A 323 -11.31 19.97 17.90
CA SER A 323 -12.63 20.43 18.33
C SER A 323 -13.78 19.58 17.79
N VAL A 324 -13.54 18.67 16.83
CA VAL A 324 -14.57 17.76 16.32
C VAL A 324 -15.09 16.87 17.46
N GLY A 325 -16.41 16.82 17.63
CA GLY A 325 -17.05 16.16 18.78
C GLY A 325 -16.82 16.80 20.16
N ARG A 326 -16.07 17.92 20.28
CA ARG A 326 -15.72 18.59 21.55
C ARG A 326 -16.12 20.08 21.59
N GLY A 327 -16.06 20.67 22.78
CA GLY A 327 -16.34 22.08 23.05
C GLY A 327 -17.79 22.54 22.82
N ASP A 328 -18.09 23.77 23.21
CA ASP A 328 -19.33 24.49 22.94
C ASP A 328 -19.32 25.06 21.50
N ALA A 329 -20.24 24.56 20.67
CA ALA A 329 -20.39 24.97 19.27
C ALA A 329 -20.89 26.41 19.13
N MET A 330 -21.80 26.85 20.00
CA MET A 330 -22.35 28.21 19.96
C MET A 330 -21.29 29.23 20.36
N GLU A 331 -20.50 28.92 21.39
CA GLU A 331 -19.48 29.84 21.90
C GLU A 331 -18.42 30.17 20.83
N ARG A 332 -17.99 29.17 20.04
CA ARG A 332 -16.94 29.36 19.03
C ARG A 332 -17.44 29.88 17.68
N ALA A 333 -18.75 29.87 17.41
CA ALA A 333 -19.30 30.12 16.06
C ALA A 333 -18.78 31.43 15.41
N ASN A 334 -18.77 32.54 16.16
CA ASN A 334 -18.30 33.84 15.67
C ASN A 334 -16.79 33.84 15.35
N VAL A 335 -15.98 33.16 16.16
CA VAL A 335 -14.53 33.06 15.93
C VAL A 335 -14.25 32.15 14.74
N LEU A 336 -14.95 31.01 14.66
CA LEU A 336 -14.83 30.08 13.55
C LEU A 336 -15.20 30.73 12.21
N GLN A 337 -16.27 31.53 12.16
CA GLN A 337 -16.66 32.25 10.95
C GLN A 337 -15.58 33.23 10.48
N ARG A 338 -14.90 33.93 11.41
CA ARG A 338 -13.77 34.80 11.08
C ARG A 338 -12.59 34.01 10.53
N VAL A 339 -12.29 32.84 11.11
CA VAL A 339 -11.25 31.93 10.62
C VAL A 339 -11.57 31.44 9.21
N ILE A 340 -12.82 31.07 8.94
CA ILE A 340 -13.28 30.65 7.60
C ILE A 340 -13.10 31.79 6.60
N ALA A 341 -13.62 32.99 6.90
CA ALA A 341 -13.52 34.15 6.00
C ALA A 341 -12.07 34.46 5.63
N ARG A 342 -11.17 34.47 6.62
CA ARG A 342 -9.73 34.64 6.39
C ARG A 342 -9.16 33.55 5.46
N ALA A 343 -9.45 32.28 5.75
CA ALA A 343 -8.86 31.17 5.01
C ALA A 343 -9.40 31.07 3.58
N GLN A 344 -10.62 31.57 3.32
CA GLN A 344 -11.19 31.69 1.97
C GLN A 344 -10.39 32.66 1.09
N ASP A 345 -9.90 33.75 1.66
CA ASP A 345 -9.14 34.78 0.94
C ASP A 345 -7.67 34.38 0.68
N ASN A 346 -7.20 33.26 1.25
CA ASN A 346 -5.81 32.81 1.15
C ASN A 346 -5.70 31.35 0.66
N PRO A 347 -5.38 31.11 -0.63
CA PRO A 347 -5.21 29.76 -1.19
C PRO A 347 -4.15 28.91 -0.48
N ALA A 348 -3.15 29.51 0.17
CA ALA A 348 -2.14 28.78 0.94
C ALA A 348 -2.70 28.18 2.25
N GLU A 349 -3.84 28.69 2.74
CA GLU A 349 -4.52 28.22 3.95
C GLU A 349 -5.61 27.19 3.66
N GLN A 350 -5.53 26.49 2.52
CA GLN A 350 -6.53 25.51 2.11
C GLN A 350 -6.80 24.40 3.16
N GLN A 351 -5.76 23.94 3.87
CA GLN A 351 -5.92 22.98 4.97
C GLN A 351 -6.76 23.55 6.12
N LEU A 352 -6.53 24.81 6.47
CA LEU A 352 -7.28 25.51 7.50
C LEU A 352 -8.73 25.70 7.07
N LEU A 353 -8.97 26.14 5.84
CA LEU A 353 -10.31 26.33 5.29
C LEU A 353 -11.12 25.04 5.34
N ALA A 354 -10.54 23.93 4.85
CA ALA A 354 -11.18 22.62 4.86
C ALA A 354 -11.50 22.14 6.28
N ALA A 355 -10.54 22.25 7.21
CA ALA A 355 -10.75 21.84 8.60
C ALA A 355 -11.79 22.70 9.33
N ALA A 356 -11.81 24.02 9.08
CA ALA A 356 -12.75 24.94 9.68
C ALA A 356 -14.18 24.72 9.17
N LEU A 357 -14.36 24.50 7.86
CA LEU A 357 -15.66 24.18 7.27
C LEU A 357 -16.19 22.81 7.75
N ALA A 358 -15.31 21.80 7.83
CA ALA A 358 -15.68 20.50 8.39
C ALA A 358 -16.13 20.61 9.86
N LEU A 359 -15.42 21.40 10.69
CA LEU A 359 -15.84 21.68 12.06
C LEU A 359 -17.18 22.43 12.10
N GLN A 360 -17.40 23.41 11.21
CA GLN A 360 -18.68 24.12 11.15
C GLN A 360 -19.84 23.17 10.85
N MET A 361 -19.65 22.19 9.95
CA MET A 361 -20.65 21.16 9.68
C MET A 361 -20.83 20.21 10.88
N ASP A 362 -19.76 19.86 11.61
CA ASP A 362 -19.85 19.08 12.85
C ASP A 362 -20.71 19.80 13.91
N ASP A 363 -20.47 21.10 14.08
CA ASP A 363 -21.16 21.99 15.02
C ASP A 363 -22.64 22.15 14.67
N ALA A 364 -22.91 22.38 13.38
CA ALA A 364 -24.26 22.39 12.84
C ALA A 364 -25.00 21.07 13.13
N GLY A 365 -24.31 19.94 13.03
CA GLY A 365 -24.83 18.61 13.37
C GLY A 365 -25.36 18.51 14.80
N ARG A 366 -24.63 19.10 15.76
CA ARG A 366 -25.04 19.13 17.18
C ARG A 366 -26.27 19.99 17.44
N LEU A 367 -26.54 20.93 16.53
CA LEU A 367 -27.73 21.77 16.54
C LEU A 367 -28.88 21.18 15.72
N GLY A 368 -28.81 19.88 15.40
CA GLY A 368 -29.86 19.14 14.70
C GLY A 368 -29.83 19.27 13.18
N ARG A 369 -28.81 19.91 12.59
CA ARG A 369 -28.62 19.87 11.13
C ARG A 369 -28.03 18.55 10.69
N ASP A 370 -28.15 18.26 9.40
CA ASP A 370 -27.62 17.03 8.83
C ASP A 370 -26.12 17.14 8.56
N ARG A 371 -25.31 16.55 9.44
CA ARG A 371 -23.85 16.58 9.34
C ARG A 371 -23.32 15.89 8.09
N ALA A 372 -23.79 14.67 7.81
CA ALA A 372 -23.29 13.88 6.68
C ALA A 372 -23.65 14.53 5.33
N ALA A 373 -24.84 15.14 5.21
CA ALA A 373 -25.19 15.93 4.04
C ALA A 373 -24.28 17.16 3.90
N GLY A 374 -24.06 17.93 4.98
CA GLY A 374 -23.17 19.09 4.94
C GLY A 374 -21.73 18.75 4.54
N ILE A 375 -21.19 17.62 5.02
CA ILE A 375 -19.86 17.15 4.61
C ILE A 375 -19.83 16.73 3.14
N ALA A 376 -20.86 16.02 2.65
CA ALA A 376 -20.96 15.66 1.23
C ALA A 376 -21.04 16.91 0.33
N ASP A 377 -21.78 17.94 0.76
CA ASP A 377 -21.90 19.22 0.05
C ASP A 377 -20.57 19.98 -0.02
N LEU A 378 -19.73 19.91 1.03
CA LEU A 378 -18.38 20.48 0.99
C LEU A 378 -17.45 19.75 0.00
N VAL A 379 -17.64 18.45 -0.20
CA VAL A 379 -16.82 17.65 -1.12
C VAL A 379 -17.32 17.75 -2.56
N ALA A 380 -18.62 17.97 -2.79
CA ALA A 380 -19.20 18.00 -4.13
C ALA A 380 -18.51 18.96 -5.14
N PRO A 381 -18.10 20.20 -4.77
CA PRO A 381 -17.32 21.09 -5.64
C PRO A 381 -16.01 20.47 -6.14
N VAL A 382 -15.39 19.59 -5.34
CA VAL A 382 -14.16 18.88 -5.74
C VAL A 382 -14.44 17.94 -6.89
N PHE A 383 -15.54 17.16 -6.83
CA PHE A 383 -15.90 16.25 -7.92
C PHE A 383 -16.23 16.98 -9.23
N ARG A 384 -16.79 18.20 -9.15
CA ARG A 384 -17.00 19.09 -10.30
C ARG A 384 -15.72 19.80 -10.77
N GLY A 385 -14.64 19.69 -10.01
CA GLY A 385 -13.35 20.34 -10.27
C GLY A 385 -13.31 21.83 -9.92
N GLU A 386 -14.33 22.35 -9.22
CA GLU A 386 -14.38 23.72 -8.71
C GLU A 386 -13.38 23.96 -7.57
N GLN A 387 -13.02 22.89 -6.85
CA GLN A 387 -12.03 22.89 -5.78
C GLN A 387 -10.92 21.85 -6.06
N PRO A 388 -9.67 22.08 -5.60
CA PRO A 388 -8.60 21.10 -5.73
C PRO A 388 -8.91 19.79 -4.98
N ALA A 389 -8.47 18.65 -5.51
CA ALA A 389 -8.77 17.35 -4.91
C ALA A 389 -8.22 17.16 -3.48
N ALA A 390 -7.11 17.82 -3.16
CA ALA A 390 -6.56 17.89 -1.80
C ALA A 390 -7.57 18.46 -0.77
N PHE A 391 -8.49 19.32 -1.20
CA PHE A 391 -9.51 19.89 -0.31
C PHE A 391 -10.42 18.80 0.27
N ALA A 392 -10.87 17.84 -0.56
CA ALA A 392 -11.71 16.74 -0.11
C ALA A 392 -10.98 15.87 0.92
N GLU A 393 -9.70 15.57 0.68
CA GLU A 393 -8.85 14.85 1.65
C GLU A 393 -8.82 15.57 2.99
N TYR A 394 -8.64 16.89 3.02
CA TYR A 394 -8.59 17.64 4.27
C TYR A 394 -9.95 17.71 5.00
N VAL A 395 -11.06 17.87 4.25
CA VAL A 395 -12.41 17.86 4.82
C VAL A 395 -12.68 16.50 5.47
N LEU A 396 -12.45 15.40 4.74
CA LEU A 396 -12.71 14.05 5.20
C LEU A 396 -11.76 13.63 6.33
N ALA A 397 -10.47 13.98 6.26
CA ALA A 397 -9.51 13.75 7.34
C ALA A 397 -9.86 14.48 8.64
N THR A 398 -10.51 15.65 8.54
CA THR A 398 -11.02 16.37 9.71
C THR A 398 -12.26 15.69 10.26
N TYR A 399 -13.24 15.39 9.41
CA TYR A 399 -14.47 14.69 9.79
C TYR A 399 -14.16 13.33 10.45
N LEU A 400 -13.40 12.47 9.78
CA LEU A 400 -13.09 11.10 10.25
C LEU A 400 -12.24 11.06 11.53
N SER A 401 -11.62 12.18 11.93
CA SER A 401 -10.89 12.27 13.21
C SER A 401 -11.79 12.31 14.45
N GLY A 402 -13.10 12.56 14.26
CA GLY A 402 -14.10 12.60 15.31
C GLY A 402 -14.82 11.27 15.54
N PRO A 403 -15.45 11.09 16.72
CA PRO A 403 -16.36 9.97 16.95
C PRO A 403 -17.67 10.19 16.17
N HIS A 404 -17.94 9.33 15.20
CA HIS A 404 -19.19 9.33 14.43
C HIS A 404 -19.88 7.97 14.49
N ASP A 405 -21.22 8.00 14.54
CA ASP A 405 -22.06 6.81 14.46
C ASP A 405 -21.77 6.04 13.16
N ALA A 406 -21.83 4.70 13.23
CA ALA A 406 -21.55 3.86 12.07
C ALA A 406 -22.55 4.12 10.93
N GLY A 407 -23.82 4.32 11.24
CA GLY A 407 -24.86 4.62 10.25
C GLY A 407 -24.69 5.99 9.62
N GLU A 408 -24.23 6.98 10.38
CA GLU A 408 -23.86 8.30 9.82
C GLU A 408 -22.74 8.16 8.78
N ARG A 409 -21.71 7.35 9.06
CA ARG A 409 -20.59 7.11 8.13
C ARG A 409 -21.01 6.38 6.86
N VAL A 410 -21.81 5.32 6.98
CA VAL A 410 -22.30 4.59 5.79
C VAL A 410 -23.26 5.47 4.98
N ARG A 411 -24.05 6.33 5.63
CA ARG A 411 -24.89 7.31 4.93
C ARG A 411 -24.06 8.37 4.21
N LEU A 412 -23.03 8.93 4.85
CA LEU A 412 -22.09 9.86 4.20
C LEU A 412 -21.50 9.24 2.93
N ARG A 413 -21.10 7.97 2.98
CA ARG A 413 -20.58 7.23 1.82
C ARG A 413 -21.54 7.28 0.63
N VAL A 414 -22.83 6.98 0.84
CA VAL A 414 -23.86 7.04 -0.22
C VAL A 414 -24.00 8.46 -0.77
N LEU A 415 -24.00 9.48 0.09
CA LEU A 415 -24.10 10.88 -0.32
C LEU A 415 -22.88 11.34 -1.12
N LEU A 416 -21.68 10.87 -0.79
CA LEU A 416 -20.46 11.13 -1.57
C LEU A 416 -20.52 10.47 -2.96
N TYR A 417 -21.02 9.24 -3.07
CA TYR A 417 -21.25 8.62 -4.38
C TYR A 417 -22.28 9.38 -5.20
N ARG A 418 -23.37 9.82 -4.57
CA ARG A 418 -24.36 10.69 -5.22
C ARG A 418 -23.71 11.94 -5.79
N ALA A 419 -22.94 12.66 -4.98
CA ALA A 419 -22.25 13.88 -5.38
C ALA A 419 -21.24 13.62 -6.52
N ALA A 420 -20.50 12.51 -6.46
CA ALA A 420 -19.56 12.10 -7.51
C ALA A 420 -20.29 11.80 -8.83
N PHE A 421 -21.41 11.07 -8.79
CA PHE A 421 -22.19 10.74 -9.98
C PHE A 421 -22.96 11.94 -10.53
N ASP A 422 -23.42 12.85 -9.68
CA ASP A 422 -23.96 14.17 -10.06
C ASP A 422 -22.93 15.00 -10.82
N ALA A 423 -21.65 14.90 -10.44
CA ALA A 423 -20.54 15.52 -11.16
C ALA A 423 -20.12 14.77 -12.44
N GLY A 424 -20.84 13.71 -12.81
CA GLY A 424 -20.58 12.93 -14.02
C GLY A 424 -19.41 11.95 -13.92
N LEU A 425 -18.96 11.61 -12.70
CA LEU A 425 -17.89 10.63 -12.51
C LEU A 425 -18.41 9.20 -12.74
N ALA A 426 -17.79 8.48 -13.66
CA ALA A 426 -18.04 7.05 -13.88
C ALA A 426 -17.50 6.19 -12.73
N PRO A 427 -17.94 4.94 -12.55
CA PRO A 427 -17.44 4.05 -11.49
C PRO A 427 -15.93 3.93 -11.44
N ARG A 428 -15.27 3.76 -12.60
CA ARG A 428 -13.81 3.63 -12.67
C ARG A 428 -13.09 4.89 -12.17
N ALA A 429 -13.63 6.05 -12.51
CA ALA A 429 -13.11 7.35 -12.08
C ALA A 429 -13.12 7.48 -10.54
N VAL A 430 -14.21 7.04 -9.91
CA VAL A 430 -14.35 7.07 -8.44
C VAL A 430 -13.43 6.05 -7.77
N ILE A 431 -13.30 4.85 -8.35
CA ILE A 431 -12.38 3.81 -7.86
C ILE A 431 -10.92 4.28 -7.92
N ASP A 432 -10.52 4.90 -9.04
CA ASP A 432 -9.18 5.44 -9.21
C ASP A 432 -8.91 6.61 -8.25
N LEU A 433 -9.93 7.42 -7.95
CA LEU A 433 -9.83 8.48 -6.94
C LEU A 433 -9.67 7.90 -5.52
N CYS A 434 -10.48 6.93 -5.13
CA CYS A 434 -10.36 6.24 -3.83
C CYS A 434 -9.00 5.56 -3.68
N ALA A 435 -8.37 5.18 -4.79
CA ALA A 435 -7.02 4.62 -4.75
C ALA A 435 -5.92 5.67 -4.59
N ALA A 436 -6.17 6.91 -4.98
CA ALA A 436 -5.22 8.01 -4.96
C ALA A 436 -5.24 8.80 -3.64
N ALA A 437 -6.36 8.74 -2.93
CA ALA A 437 -6.74 9.67 -1.88
C ALA A 437 -7.24 8.87 -0.66
N GLU A 438 -6.46 8.86 0.42
CA GLU A 438 -6.63 7.96 1.58
C GLU A 438 -7.95 8.18 2.31
N HIS A 439 -8.29 9.42 2.65
CA HIS A 439 -9.48 9.73 3.43
C HIS A 439 -10.74 9.69 2.57
N VAL A 440 -10.61 9.99 1.27
CA VAL A 440 -11.66 9.70 0.28
C VAL A 440 -11.90 8.19 0.21
N ALA A 441 -10.84 7.37 0.22
CA ALA A 441 -10.99 5.91 0.29
C ALA A 441 -11.76 5.50 1.54
N GLU A 442 -11.32 5.91 2.73
CA GLU A 442 -11.98 5.55 4.00
C GLU A 442 -13.47 5.92 4.01
N ALA A 443 -13.80 7.12 3.52
CA ALA A 443 -15.17 7.60 3.44
C ALA A 443 -15.99 6.86 2.37
N MET A 444 -15.40 6.55 1.20
CA MET A 444 -16.14 6.07 0.03
C MET A 444 -16.03 4.56 -0.25
N GLN A 445 -15.12 3.81 0.37
CA GLN A 445 -14.75 2.48 -0.12
C GLN A 445 -15.94 1.51 -0.18
N PHE A 446 -16.23 1.06 -1.41
CA PHE A 446 -17.07 -0.09 -1.71
C PHE A 446 -16.36 -1.00 -2.72
N PRO A 447 -16.71 -2.29 -2.79
CA PRO A 447 -16.23 -3.18 -3.84
C PRO A 447 -16.59 -2.62 -5.23
N PRO A 448 -15.72 -2.76 -6.26
CA PRO A 448 -16.00 -2.25 -7.61
C PRO A 448 -17.37 -2.65 -8.20
N PRO A 449 -17.86 -3.91 -8.06
CA PRO A 449 -19.19 -4.28 -8.53
C PRO A 449 -20.31 -3.48 -7.85
N HIS A 450 -20.17 -3.17 -6.57
CA HIS A 450 -21.16 -2.38 -5.83
C HIS A 450 -21.18 -0.94 -6.33
N VAL A 451 -20.01 -0.31 -6.57
CA VAL A 451 -19.95 1.04 -7.15
C VAL A 451 -20.63 1.10 -8.51
N ALA A 452 -20.42 0.09 -9.35
CA ALA A 452 -21.08 -0.01 -10.65
C ALA A 452 -22.60 -0.19 -10.53
N GLN A 453 -23.05 -0.99 -9.56
CA GLN A 453 -24.49 -1.16 -9.28
C GLN A 453 -25.14 0.14 -8.80
N LEU A 454 -24.50 0.86 -7.88
CA LEU A 454 -24.94 2.18 -7.44
C LEU A 454 -25.03 3.16 -8.61
N PHE A 455 -24.04 3.15 -9.50
CA PHE A 455 -24.04 4.01 -10.69
C PHE A 455 -25.14 3.67 -11.69
N GLY A 456 -25.43 2.38 -11.89
CA GLY A 456 -26.55 1.94 -12.73
C GLY A 456 -27.89 2.35 -12.15
N VAL A 457 -28.12 2.12 -10.84
CA VAL A 457 -29.32 2.58 -10.13
C VAL A 457 -29.48 4.10 -10.24
N TRP A 458 -28.38 4.84 -10.11
CA TRP A 458 -28.38 6.29 -10.26
C TRP A 458 -28.74 6.75 -11.67
N THR A 459 -28.04 6.21 -12.68
CA THR A 459 -28.18 6.63 -14.08
C THR A 459 -29.55 6.27 -14.63
N ASP A 460 -29.99 5.04 -14.36
CA ASP A 460 -31.26 4.52 -14.87
C ASP A 460 -32.43 5.06 -14.05
N GLY A 461 -32.26 5.30 -12.75
CA GLY A 461 -33.27 5.91 -11.88
C GLY A 461 -33.67 7.33 -12.29
N ARG A 462 -32.77 8.06 -12.94
CA ARG A 462 -33.06 9.39 -13.50
C ARG A 462 -33.78 9.34 -14.84
N LYS A 463 -33.61 8.27 -15.61
CA LYS A 463 -34.09 8.20 -17.00
C LYS A 463 -35.34 7.35 -17.15
N ALA A 464 -35.29 6.11 -16.67
CA ALA A 464 -36.26 5.08 -17.00
C ALA A 464 -36.89 4.41 -15.77
N ARG A 465 -36.20 4.40 -14.62
CA ARG A 465 -36.60 3.67 -13.40
C ARG A 465 -37.05 2.24 -13.75
N PRO A 466 -36.15 1.39 -14.27
CA PRO A 466 -36.52 0.08 -14.80
C PRO A 466 -37.19 -0.83 -13.77
N TRP A 467 -37.01 -0.55 -12.47
CA TRP A 467 -37.71 -1.26 -11.39
C TRP A 467 -39.19 -0.89 -11.22
N ALA A 468 -39.66 0.21 -11.81
CA ALA A 468 -41.07 0.62 -11.71
C ALA A 468 -42.04 -0.39 -12.35
N GLN A 469 -41.54 -1.29 -13.21
CA GLN A 469 -42.30 -2.42 -13.74
C GLN A 469 -42.51 -3.54 -12.72
N VAL A 470 -41.73 -3.55 -11.64
CA VAL A 470 -41.80 -4.54 -10.55
C VAL A 470 -42.68 -4.02 -9.44
N GLY A 471 -42.40 -2.81 -8.94
CA GLY A 471 -43.12 -2.18 -7.84
C GLY A 471 -42.59 -0.77 -7.54
N ASP A 472 -43.22 -0.08 -6.58
CA ASP A 472 -42.71 1.20 -6.10
C ASP A 472 -41.43 0.98 -5.29
N ALA A 473 -40.40 1.79 -5.53
CA ALA A 473 -39.15 1.69 -4.79
C ALA A 473 -38.40 3.02 -4.74
N GLN A 474 -37.85 3.30 -3.57
CA GLN A 474 -36.95 4.41 -3.32
C GLN A 474 -35.50 3.96 -3.52
N THR A 475 -34.71 4.76 -4.24
CA THR A 475 -33.27 4.49 -4.36
C THR A 475 -32.55 4.74 -3.04
N VAL A 476 -31.42 4.06 -2.82
CA VAL A 476 -30.58 4.32 -1.65
C VAL A 476 -30.13 5.80 -1.56
N PHE A 477 -30.01 6.50 -2.69
CA PHE A 477 -29.66 7.92 -2.73
C PHE A 477 -30.79 8.84 -2.26
N ASP A 478 -32.03 8.50 -2.62
CA ASP A 478 -33.22 9.24 -2.19
C ASP A 478 -33.49 8.98 -0.71
N LEU A 479 -33.34 7.73 -0.26
CA LEU A 479 -33.41 7.35 1.15
C LEU A 479 -32.37 8.11 1.97
N ALA A 480 -31.10 8.09 1.53
CA ALA A 480 -30.02 8.78 2.21
C ALA A 480 -30.29 10.29 2.30
N ALA A 481 -30.81 10.94 1.27
CA ALA A 481 -31.09 12.38 1.32
C ALA A 481 -32.36 12.73 2.12
N GLY A 482 -33.44 11.95 1.96
CA GLY A 482 -34.77 12.31 2.47
C GLY A 482 -35.10 11.81 3.88
N ALA A 483 -34.46 10.73 4.35
CA ALA A 483 -34.78 10.11 5.63
C ALA A 483 -33.52 9.71 6.42
N PRO A 484 -32.77 10.67 7.00
CA PRO A 484 -31.44 10.42 7.57
C PRO A 484 -31.38 9.31 8.62
N ALA A 485 -32.33 9.30 9.57
CA ALA A 485 -32.36 8.31 10.65
C ALA A 485 -32.69 6.89 10.13
N THR A 486 -33.67 6.79 9.23
CA THR A 486 -34.05 5.51 8.60
C THR A 486 -32.91 4.99 7.72
N ALA A 487 -32.30 5.85 6.91
CA ALA A 487 -31.17 5.52 6.06
C ALA A 487 -29.99 4.99 6.87
N ALA A 488 -29.59 5.70 7.93
CA ALA A 488 -28.50 5.28 8.81
C ALA A 488 -28.73 3.88 9.38
N ARG A 489 -29.95 3.62 9.91
CA ARG A 489 -30.31 2.30 10.47
C ARG A 489 -30.30 1.19 9.41
N LEU A 490 -30.91 1.44 8.25
CA LEU A 490 -31.00 0.43 7.18
C LEU A 490 -29.63 0.13 6.57
N LEU A 491 -28.79 1.15 6.37
CA LEU A 491 -27.45 0.99 5.80
C LEU A 491 -26.46 0.28 6.73
N VAL A 492 -26.63 0.38 8.05
CA VAL A 492 -25.85 -0.43 9.01
C VAL A 492 -26.20 -1.91 8.87
N ASN A 493 -27.49 -2.22 8.75
CA ASN A 493 -27.97 -3.60 8.67
C ASN A 493 -27.80 -4.21 7.28
N ALA A 494 -27.84 -3.39 6.24
CA ALA A 494 -27.69 -3.77 4.83
C ALA A 494 -26.71 -2.83 4.10
N PRO A 495 -25.38 -2.98 4.29
CA PRO A 495 -24.38 -2.11 3.68
C PRO A 495 -24.35 -2.12 2.14
N GLY A 496 -24.93 -3.15 1.52
CA GLY A 496 -25.08 -3.28 0.07
C GLY A 496 -26.42 -2.78 -0.47
N LEU A 497 -27.19 -2.02 0.30
CA LEU A 497 -28.52 -1.55 -0.09
C LEU A 497 -28.50 -0.71 -1.37
N LEU A 498 -29.38 -1.06 -2.31
CA LEU A 498 -29.56 -0.36 -3.59
C LEU A 498 -30.95 0.29 -3.69
N LEU A 499 -32.00 -0.47 -3.32
CA LEU A 499 -33.40 -0.03 -3.37
C LEU A 499 -34.14 -0.44 -2.08
N VAL A 500 -35.03 0.42 -1.61
CA VAL A 500 -36.04 0.11 -0.59
C VAL A 500 -37.40 0.06 -1.29
N CYS A 501 -38.02 -1.11 -1.33
CA CYS A 501 -39.27 -1.30 -2.05
C CYS A 501 -40.45 -0.96 -1.15
N GLY A 502 -41.55 -0.49 -1.75
CA GLY A 502 -42.82 -0.35 -1.06
C GLY A 502 -43.30 -1.71 -0.60
N THR A 503 -43.60 -1.84 0.68
CA THR A 503 -44.14 -3.07 1.27
C THR A 503 -45.54 -2.76 1.81
N PRO A 504 -46.52 -3.68 1.67
CA PRO A 504 -47.82 -3.49 2.32
C PRO A 504 -47.66 -3.21 3.82
N PRO A 505 -48.38 -2.23 4.41
CA PRO A 505 -48.15 -1.78 5.78
C PRO A 505 -48.23 -2.89 6.84
N GLU A 506 -49.06 -3.90 6.61
CA GLU A 506 -49.17 -5.11 7.42
C GLU A 506 -47.89 -5.94 7.43
N ILE A 507 -47.26 -6.14 6.26
CA ILE A 507 -46.00 -6.87 6.14
C ILE A 507 -44.84 -6.01 6.65
N GLU A 508 -44.81 -4.71 6.34
CA GLU A 508 -43.74 -3.82 6.76
C GLU A 508 -43.67 -3.70 8.30
N ARG A 509 -44.82 -3.70 8.98
CA ARG A 509 -44.86 -3.64 10.45
C ARG A 509 -44.24 -4.89 11.10
N GLU A 510 -44.42 -6.05 10.50
CA GLU A 510 -43.98 -7.34 11.06
C GLU A 510 -42.55 -7.72 10.61
N LEU A 511 -42.23 -7.53 9.33
CA LEU A 511 -40.97 -7.96 8.71
C LEU A 511 -40.05 -6.82 8.26
N GLY A 512 -40.52 -5.57 8.30
CA GLY A 512 -39.83 -4.44 7.70
C GLY A 512 -39.97 -4.38 6.17
N PRO A 513 -39.35 -3.37 5.54
CA PRO A 513 -39.43 -3.19 4.09
C PRO A 513 -38.65 -4.27 3.34
N VAL A 514 -39.02 -4.52 2.09
CA VAL A 514 -38.23 -5.34 1.17
C VAL A 514 -37.01 -4.54 0.71
N LEU A 515 -35.81 -5.08 0.92
CA LEU A 515 -34.55 -4.43 0.56
C LEU A 515 -33.90 -5.17 -0.60
N VAL A 516 -33.59 -4.46 -1.68
CA VAL A 516 -32.75 -5.02 -2.76
C VAL A 516 -31.32 -4.58 -2.53
N THR A 517 -30.43 -5.55 -2.37
CA THR A 517 -29.03 -5.32 -2.04
C THR A 517 -28.08 -5.97 -3.07
N THR A 518 -26.80 -5.64 -3.02
CA THR A 518 -25.78 -6.29 -3.86
C THR A 518 -25.70 -7.80 -3.63
N THR A 519 -26.01 -8.28 -2.42
CA THR A 519 -25.94 -9.70 -2.02
C THR A 519 -27.27 -10.45 -2.11
N GLY A 520 -28.34 -9.81 -2.57
CA GLY A 520 -29.65 -10.45 -2.72
C GLY A 520 -30.82 -9.55 -2.34
N VAL A 521 -32.02 -10.12 -2.37
CA VAL A 521 -33.23 -9.49 -1.84
C VAL A 521 -33.42 -9.91 -0.38
N SER A 522 -33.72 -8.95 0.48
CA SER A 522 -33.84 -9.15 1.92
C SER A 522 -35.24 -8.80 2.43
N LEU A 523 -35.79 -9.66 3.27
CA LEU A 523 -37.09 -9.48 3.95
C LEU A 523 -36.98 -10.05 5.36
N GLY A 524 -37.38 -9.29 6.40
CA GLY A 524 -37.29 -9.77 7.80
C GLY A 524 -35.86 -10.13 8.24
N GLY A 525 -34.83 -9.57 7.60
CA GLY A 525 -33.42 -9.92 7.81
C GLY A 525 -32.94 -11.20 7.14
N ALA A 526 -33.82 -11.97 6.48
CA ALA A 526 -33.41 -13.08 5.63
C ALA A 526 -33.02 -12.58 4.24
N VAL A 527 -31.91 -13.08 3.70
CA VAL A 527 -31.37 -12.67 2.39
C VAL A 527 -31.34 -13.85 1.44
N THR A 528 -31.85 -13.65 0.23
CA THR A 528 -31.84 -14.66 -0.84
C THR A 528 -31.25 -14.07 -2.13
N LEU A 529 -30.28 -14.79 -2.70
CA LEU A 529 -29.61 -14.45 -3.97
C LEU A 529 -30.25 -15.17 -5.18
N ASP A 530 -30.90 -16.30 -4.92
CA ASP A 530 -31.43 -17.22 -5.91
C ASP A 530 -32.69 -16.64 -6.58
N PRO A 531 -32.69 -16.38 -7.90
CA PRO A 531 -33.86 -15.89 -8.61
C PRO A 531 -35.05 -16.87 -8.59
N ASP A 532 -34.77 -18.17 -8.43
CA ASP A 532 -35.76 -19.25 -8.45
C ASP A 532 -36.17 -19.72 -7.05
N ALA A 533 -35.83 -18.93 -6.02
CA ALA A 533 -36.15 -19.25 -4.64
C ALA A 533 -37.66 -19.46 -4.43
N ASP A 534 -38.00 -20.43 -3.59
CA ASP A 534 -39.39 -20.68 -3.23
C ASP A 534 -39.98 -19.46 -2.50
N VAL A 535 -40.98 -18.85 -3.14
CA VAL A 535 -41.79 -17.78 -2.57
C VAL A 535 -43.23 -18.21 -2.65
N SER A 536 -43.75 -18.66 -1.52
CA SER A 536 -45.06 -19.28 -1.39
C SER A 536 -45.62 -19.03 0.01
N VAL A 537 -46.89 -19.35 0.21
CA VAL A 537 -47.55 -19.25 1.51
C VAL A 537 -48.10 -20.63 1.86
N THR A 538 -48.04 -21.00 3.13
CA THR A 538 -48.60 -22.28 3.60
C THR A 538 -50.12 -22.25 3.62
N GLU A 539 -50.78 -23.42 3.66
CA GLU A 539 -52.25 -23.60 3.56
C GLU A 539 -53.11 -22.70 4.46
N ASP A 540 -52.61 -22.23 5.60
CA ASP A 540 -53.32 -21.31 6.51
C ASP A 540 -53.18 -19.81 6.16
N ASP A 541 -52.53 -19.47 5.04
CA ASP A 541 -52.17 -18.11 4.60
C ASP A 541 -51.33 -17.26 5.56
N ARG A 542 -50.90 -17.83 6.70
CA ARG A 542 -50.21 -17.13 7.80
C ARG A 542 -48.71 -17.41 7.90
N ALA A 543 -48.14 -18.17 6.97
CA ALA A 543 -46.70 -18.33 6.93
C ALA A 543 -46.14 -18.13 5.52
N LEU A 544 -45.32 -17.09 5.38
CA LEU A 544 -44.58 -16.77 4.16
C LEU A 544 -43.29 -17.60 4.12
N ILE A 545 -43.11 -18.35 3.04
CA ILE A 545 -41.85 -19.00 2.68
C ILE A 545 -41.08 -18.05 1.75
N PHE A 546 -39.83 -17.79 2.08
CA PHE A 546 -38.91 -16.98 1.28
C PHE A 546 -37.54 -17.68 1.20
N GLY A 547 -37.32 -18.40 0.10
CA GLY A 547 -36.22 -19.35 -0.05
C GLY A 547 -36.26 -20.41 1.04
N LYS A 548 -35.20 -20.48 1.85
CA LYS A 548 -35.11 -21.42 2.99
C LYS A 548 -35.75 -20.90 4.29
N HIS A 549 -36.30 -19.69 4.27
CA HIS A 549 -36.80 -19.03 5.47
C HIS A 549 -38.32 -19.09 5.53
N ARG A 550 -38.87 -19.27 6.74
CA ARG A 550 -40.31 -19.28 7.00
C ARG A 550 -40.64 -18.22 8.04
N PHE A 551 -41.48 -17.27 7.67
CA PHE A 551 -41.98 -16.22 8.55
C PHE A 551 -43.42 -16.52 8.94
N ARG A 552 -43.75 -16.42 10.22
CA ARG A 552 -45.14 -16.47 10.67
C ARG A 552 -45.64 -15.04 10.80
N LEU A 553 -46.82 -14.79 10.25
CA LEU A 553 -47.45 -13.48 10.24
C LEU A 553 -48.76 -13.53 11.02
N ASP A 554 -49.08 -12.42 11.70
CA ASP A 554 -50.34 -12.30 12.42
C ASP A 554 -51.53 -12.17 11.45
N ARG A 555 -51.27 -11.62 10.26
CA ARG A 555 -52.24 -11.44 9.18
C ARG A 555 -51.85 -12.25 7.94
N GLY A 556 -52.84 -12.53 7.08
CA GLY A 556 -52.61 -13.18 5.80
C GLY A 556 -51.74 -12.33 4.87
N VAL A 557 -50.94 -12.98 4.02
CA VAL A 557 -50.11 -12.29 3.03
C VAL A 557 -51.00 -11.63 1.96
N PRO A 558 -50.84 -10.32 1.68
CA PRO A 558 -51.63 -9.63 0.66
C PRO A 558 -51.50 -10.25 -0.73
N GLU A 559 -52.59 -10.21 -1.50
CA GLU A 559 -52.61 -10.68 -2.88
C GLU A 559 -51.58 -9.89 -3.72
N GLY A 560 -50.82 -10.59 -4.55
CA GLY A 560 -49.79 -9.99 -5.41
C GLY A 560 -48.40 -9.82 -4.77
N PHE A 561 -48.28 -9.76 -3.44
CA PHE A 561 -46.98 -9.54 -2.77
C PHE A 561 -45.95 -10.64 -3.09
N LEU A 562 -46.39 -11.91 -3.20
CA LEU A 562 -45.52 -13.02 -3.57
C LEU A 562 -44.95 -12.87 -4.99
N ALA A 563 -45.80 -12.44 -5.93
CA ALA A 563 -45.41 -12.22 -7.31
C ALA A 563 -44.42 -11.06 -7.42
N GLU A 564 -44.68 -9.98 -6.68
CA GLU A 564 -43.76 -8.85 -6.58
C GLU A 564 -42.40 -9.27 -6.00
N LEU A 565 -42.37 -10.07 -4.93
CA LEU A 565 -41.13 -10.52 -4.31
C LEU A 565 -40.30 -11.42 -5.25
N LYS A 566 -40.95 -12.30 -6.03
CA LYS A 566 -40.29 -13.07 -7.10
C LYS A 566 -39.75 -12.15 -8.20
N ALA A 567 -40.54 -11.15 -8.61
CA ALA A 567 -40.12 -10.19 -9.62
C ALA A 567 -38.92 -9.34 -9.15
N TRP A 568 -38.82 -9.01 -7.86
CA TRP A 568 -37.62 -8.36 -7.29
C TRP A 568 -36.37 -9.26 -7.34
N LEU A 569 -36.52 -10.56 -7.04
CA LEU A 569 -35.42 -11.53 -7.16
C LEU A 569 -34.92 -11.63 -8.61
N GLN A 570 -35.85 -11.73 -9.57
CA GLN A 570 -35.54 -11.76 -11.01
C GLN A 570 -34.91 -10.45 -11.48
N PHE A 571 -35.48 -9.30 -11.13
CA PHE A 571 -34.93 -7.98 -11.48
C PHE A 571 -33.48 -7.83 -11.03
N ARG A 572 -33.17 -8.27 -9.80
CA ARG A 572 -31.80 -8.24 -9.28
C ARG A 572 -30.86 -9.16 -10.07
N ALA A 573 -31.31 -10.35 -10.44
CA ALA A 573 -30.50 -11.31 -11.20
C ALA A 573 -30.30 -10.93 -12.68
N GLU A 574 -31.30 -10.31 -13.32
CA GLU A 574 -31.27 -10.04 -14.75
C GLU A 574 -30.81 -8.62 -15.09
N VAL A 575 -31.14 -7.63 -14.26
CA VAL A 575 -30.84 -6.22 -14.52
C VAL A 575 -29.62 -5.80 -13.70
N LEU A 576 -29.70 -5.86 -12.37
CA LEU A 576 -28.64 -5.35 -11.50
C LEU A 576 -27.33 -6.15 -11.61
N ALA A 577 -27.39 -7.43 -11.96
CA ALA A 577 -26.19 -8.25 -12.16
C ALA A 577 -25.39 -7.88 -13.41
N ARG A 578 -26.00 -7.20 -14.39
CA ARG A 578 -25.33 -6.75 -15.63
C ARG A 578 -24.57 -5.43 -15.45
N TYR A 579 -24.95 -4.62 -14.45
CA TYR A 579 -24.36 -3.30 -14.22
C TYR A 579 -22.83 -3.31 -14.02
N PRO A 580 -22.22 -4.26 -13.27
CA PRO A 580 -20.77 -4.34 -13.17
C PRO A 580 -20.07 -4.46 -14.53
N GLU A 581 -20.53 -5.37 -15.39
CA GLU A 581 -19.95 -5.56 -16.72
C GLU A 581 -20.15 -4.31 -17.60
N GLN A 582 -21.37 -3.76 -17.59
CA GLN A 582 -21.73 -2.60 -18.40
C GLN A 582 -20.95 -1.34 -18.01
N TYR A 583 -20.84 -1.02 -16.72
CA TYR A 583 -20.32 0.27 -16.26
C TYR A 583 -18.86 0.24 -15.80
N LEU A 584 -18.26 -0.92 -15.50
CA LEU A 584 -16.81 -1.01 -15.25
C LEU A 584 -16.00 -1.09 -16.55
N SER A 585 -16.55 -1.72 -17.59
CA SER A 585 -15.88 -1.88 -18.89
C SER A 585 -16.06 -0.67 -19.80
N ALA A 586 -17.08 0.16 -19.57
CA ALA A 586 -17.23 1.41 -20.28
C ALA A 586 -16.00 2.29 -20.01
N GLY A 587 -15.14 2.44 -21.01
CA GLY A 587 -13.93 3.28 -21.00
C GLY A 587 -14.28 4.76 -20.83
N GLY A 588 -14.77 5.12 -19.65
CA GLY A 588 -15.01 6.50 -19.28
C GLY A 588 -13.70 7.27 -19.35
N ARG A 589 -13.78 8.54 -19.76
CA ARG A 589 -12.62 9.43 -19.66
C ARG A 589 -12.15 9.40 -18.22
N SER A 590 -10.94 8.88 -18.00
CA SER A 590 -10.28 8.95 -16.71
C SER A 590 -10.31 10.41 -16.26
N PRO A 591 -10.71 10.74 -15.02
CA PRO A 591 -10.73 12.10 -14.54
C PRO A 591 -9.30 12.53 -14.25
N ALA A 592 -8.46 12.61 -15.29
CA ALA A 592 -7.07 13.00 -15.20
C ALA A 592 -6.93 14.30 -14.39
N ARG A 593 -7.93 15.18 -14.47
CA ARG A 593 -8.05 16.39 -13.65
C ARG A 593 -8.15 16.15 -12.15
N LEU A 594 -8.96 15.19 -11.69
CA LEU A 594 -9.13 14.89 -10.25
C LEU A 594 -7.93 14.15 -9.67
N ILE A 595 -7.28 13.31 -10.49
CA ILE A 595 -6.12 12.53 -10.06
C ILE A 595 -4.84 13.34 -10.15
N ALA A 596 -4.73 14.31 -11.07
CA ALA A 596 -3.52 15.11 -11.31
C ALA A 596 -2.89 15.71 -10.03
N PRO A 597 -3.65 16.25 -9.06
CA PRO A 597 -3.08 16.75 -7.80
C PRO A 597 -2.40 15.68 -6.93
N PHE A 598 -2.69 14.39 -7.16
CA PHE A 598 -2.06 13.27 -6.46
C PHE A 598 -0.89 12.66 -7.24
N VAL A 599 -0.63 13.10 -8.48
CA VAL A 599 0.42 12.52 -9.32
C VAL A 599 1.78 13.08 -8.92
N ALA A 600 2.66 12.19 -8.45
CA ALA A 600 4.06 12.50 -8.19
C ALA A 600 4.93 12.02 -9.35
N ARG A 601 6.06 12.71 -9.56
CA ARG A 601 7.16 12.21 -10.41
C ARG A 601 8.25 11.64 -9.51
N CYS A 602 8.63 10.40 -9.76
CA CYS A 602 9.76 9.79 -9.07
C CYS A 602 11.04 10.58 -9.35
N SER A 603 11.74 11.04 -8.31
CA SER A 603 13.00 11.79 -8.44
C SER A 603 14.14 10.96 -9.04
N ALA A 604 14.09 9.63 -8.92
CA ALA A 604 15.13 8.72 -9.40
C ALA A 604 14.97 8.37 -10.90
N CYS A 605 13.75 8.07 -11.36
CA CYS A 605 13.52 7.60 -12.73
C CYS A 605 12.59 8.48 -13.58
N GLY A 606 11.97 9.52 -12.99
CA GLY A 606 11.05 10.43 -13.68
C GLY A 606 9.66 9.86 -13.94
N ALA A 607 9.37 8.61 -13.57
CA ALA A 607 8.06 8.00 -13.77
C ALA A 607 6.97 8.78 -13.03
N ALA A 608 5.88 9.09 -13.72
CA ALA A 608 4.68 9.65 -13.11
C ALA A 608 3.86 8.51 -12.48
N CYS A 609 3.48 8.68 -11.22
CA CYS A 609 2.73 7.68 -10.48
C CYS A 609 1.86 8.33 -9.40
N VAL A 610 0.84 7.62 -8.96
CA VAL A 610 -0.02 7.99 -7.84
C VAL A 610 0.51 7.26 -6.59
N PRO A 611 1.16 7.97 -5.66
CA PRO A 611 1.76 7.37 -4.48
C PRO A 611 0.68 6.95 -3.48
N VAL A 612 0.88 5.78 -2.87
CA VAL A 612 0.07 5.24 -1.78
C VAL A 612 1.00 4.86 -0.63
N VAL A 613 0.72 5.36 0.57
CA VAL A 613 1.60 5.16 1.74
C VAL A 613 1.80 3.67 2.01
N GLY A 614 3.05 3.24 2.07
CA GLY A 614 3.38 1.86 2.38
C GLY A 614 2.92 0.85 1.33
N ALA A 615 2.80 1.28 0.07
CA ALA A 615 2.50 0.43 -1.07
C ALA A 615 3.29 0.88 -2.31
N VAL A 616 3.33 0.03 -3.33
CA VAL A 616 3.85 0.39 -4.64
C VAL A 616 2.86 1.35 -5.32
N ALA A 617 3.37 2.51 -5.75
CA ALA A 617 2.60 3.55 -6.41
C ALA A 617 2.01 3.05 -7.73
N ARG A 618 0.83 3.54 -8.09
CA ARG A 618 0.19 3.15 -9.36
C ARG A 618 0.76 3.98 -10.50
N PRO A 619 1.14 3.38 -11.64
CA PRO A 619 1.64 4.16 -12.78
C PRO A 619 0.56 5.13 -13.28
N HIS A 620 0.94 6.39 -13.51
CA HIS A 620 0.06 7.40 -14.07
C HIS A 620 0.52 7.74 -15.50
N GLY A 621 -0.31 7.43 -16.49
CA GLY A 621 -0.03 7.73 -17.89
C GLY A 621 1.07 6.85 -18.50
N ARG A 622 0.67 5.65 -18.96
CA ARG A 622 1.27 4.87 -20.06
C ARG A 622 0.45 3.58 -20.24
N SER A 623 -0.71 3.73 -20.85
CA SER A 623 -1.39 2.66 -21.58
C SER A 623 -1.58 3.18 -23.01
N GLY A 624 -0.46 3.25 -23.72
CA GLY A 624 -0.32 3.62 -25.12
C GLY A 624 0.87 2.88 -25.68
#